data_AF-A0AAE1XDE3-F1
#
_entry.id   AF-A0AAE1XDE3-F1
#
_cell.length_a   1.000
_cell.length_b   1.000
_cell.length_c   1.000
_cell.angle_alpha   90.00
_cell.angle_beta   90.00
_cell.angle_gamma   90.00
#
_symmetry.space_group_name_H-M   'P 1'
#
loop_
_entity.id
_entity.type
_entity.pdbx_description
1 polymer ?
#
loop_
_entity_poly.entity_id
_entity_poly.type
_entity_poly.pdbx_seq_one_letter_code
_entity_poly.pdbx_strand_id
1 'polypeptide(L)'
;MEFVQILGGLLNPTGGYLHVKKPRSFVFQNPDHQKQRVAIAGDLADACKVLLLDELTSFLDENDQVGVIRAVKSCLASSIGTTALWVTCRLEELEYADGAVYMEDGRVVLQADDNST
;
A
#
# COMPACT_ATOMS: atom_id res chain seq x y z
N MET A 1 -2.16 5.57 -11.04
CA MET A 1 -1.01 5.38 -11.98
C MET A 1 0.26 6.20 -11.65
N GLU A 2 0.21 7.49 -11.29
CA GLU A 2 1.45 8.29 -11.14
C GLU A 2 2.36 7.84 -9.97
N PHE A 3 1.79 7.35 -8.86
CA PHE A 3 2.56 6.96 -7.67
C PHE A 3 3.50 5.77 -7.89
N VAL A 4 3.06 4.77 -8.65
CA VAL A 4 3.90 3.61 -9.00
C VAL A 4 4.98 3.98 -10.00
N GLN A 5 4.72 4.95 -10.88
CA GLN A 5 5.76 5.48 -11.74
C GLN A 5 6.81 6.26 -10.94
N ILE A 6 6.43 6.96 -9.87
CA ILE A 6 7.37 7.60 -8.94
C ILE A 6 8.18 6.54 -8.17
N LEU A 7 7.54 5.53 -7.60
CA LEU A 7 8.23 4.45 -6.84
C LEU A 7 9.12 3.56 -7.73
N GLY A 8 8.74 3.38 -9.00
CA GLY A 8 9.49 2.64 -10.01
C GLY A 8 10.57 3.48 -10.72
N GLY A 9 10.71 4.77 -10.40
CA GLY A 9 11.71 5.67 -11.02
C GLY A 9 11.41 6.07 -12.47
N LEU A 10 10.16 5.90 -12.93
CA LEU A 10 9.66 6.25 -14.26
C LEU A 10 9.15 7.71 -14.35
N LEU A 11 8.87 8.34 -13.21
CA LEU A 11 8.58 9.77 -13.09
C LEU A 11 9.52 10.43 -12.08
N ASN A 12 10.01 11.63 -12.40
CA ASN A 12 10.77 12.43 -11.46
C ASN A 12 9.79 13.11 -10.48
N PRO A 13 9.87 12.82 -9.17
CA PRO A 13 9.06 13.53 -8.19
C PRO A 13 9.43 15.02 -8.21
N THR A 14 8.44 15.89 -8.32
CA THR A 14 8.66 17.35 -8.31
C THR A 14 9.07 17.86 -6.91
N GLY A 15 9.09 16.97 -5.90
CA GLY A 15 9.74 17.16 -4.60
C GLY A 15 9.73 15.90 -3.71
N GLY A 16 10.82 15.70 -2.96
CA GLY A 16 10.96 14.65 -1.93
C GLY A 16 11.57 13.32 -2.40
N TYR A 17 12.30 12.63 -1.50
CA TYR A 17 12.81 11.27 -1.71
C TYR A 17 12.29 10.36 -0.60
N LEU A 18 11.61 9.26 -0.94
CA LEU A 18 11.30 8.20 0.02
C LEU A 18 12.46 7.20 0.06
N HIS A 19 13.34 7.32 1.06
CA HIS A 19 14.43 6.37 1.26
C HIS A 19 13.92 5.13 2.01
N VAL A 20 13.60 4.07 1.26
CA VAL A 20 13.20 2.78 1.84
C VAL A 20 14.43 1.89 2.03
N LYS A 21 14.81 1.64 3.28
CA LYS A 21 15.85 0.66 3.64
C LYS A 21 15.37 -0.76 3.32
N LYS A 22 16.24 -1.59 2.73
CA LYS A 22 15.96 -3.00 2.42
C LYS A 22 15.70 -3.82 3.69
N PRO A 23 14.96 -4.94 3.63
CA PRO A 23 14.23 -5.47 2.46
C PRO A 23 12.89 -4.77 2.20
N ARG A 24 12.52 -4.62 0.91
CA ARG A 24 11.25 -4.04 0.44
C ARG A 24 10.57 -5.05 -0.50
N SER A 25 9.24 -5.12 -0.47
CA SER A 25 8.51 -5.88 -1.48
C SER A 25 7.37 -5.08 -2.12
N PHE A 26 7.06 -5.45 -3.36
CA PHE A 26 6.09 -4.78 -4.22
C PHE A 26 5.08 -5.79 -4.71
N VAL A 27 3.82 -5.55 -4.39
CA VAL A 27 2.71 -6.33 -4.94
C VAL A 27 1.92 -5.42 -5.86
N PHE A 28 2.00 -5.73 -7.14
CA PHE A 28 1.24 -5.03 -8.16
C PHE A 28 -0.17 -5.59 -8.24
N GLN A 29 -1.09 -4.72 -8.64
CA GLN A 29 -2.46 -5.07 -8.98
C GLN A 29 -2.52 -6.32 -9.87
N ASN A 30 -3.32 -7.31 -9.47
CA ASN A 30 -3.55 -8.52 -10.24
C ASN A 30 -5.04 -8.84 -10.20
N PRO A 31 -5.71 -9.06 -11.35
CA PRO A 31 -7.11 -9.49 -11.37
C PRO A 31 -7.34 -10.83 -10.66
N ASP A 32 -6.29 -11.65 -10.54
CA ASP A 32 -6.30 -12.88 -9.76
C ASP A 32 -5.94 -12.61 -8.29
N HIS A 33 -6.97 -12.40 -7.48
CA HIS A 33 -6.85 -12.09 -6.05
C HIS A 33 -6.13 -13.20 -5.26
N GLN A 34 -6.19 -14.47 -5.69
CA GLN A 34 -5.47 -15.55 -5.03
C GLN A 34 -3.96 -15.40 -5.22
N LYS A 35 -3.52 -15.03 -6.42
CA LYS A 35 -2.09 -14.75 -6.68
C LYS A 35 -1.60 -13.54 -5.89
N GLN A 36 -2.43 -12.52 -5.75
CA GLN A 36 -2.09 -11.33 -4.98
C GLN A 36 -1.91 -11.66 -3.49
N ARG A 37 -2.84 -12.45 -2.91
CA ARG A 37 -2.74 -12.90 -1.51
C ARG A 37 -1.50 -13.77 -1.27
N VAL A 38 -1.17 -14.65 -2.21
CA VAL A 38 0.05 -15.49 -2.12
C VAL A 38 1.31 -14.64 -2.20
N ALA A 39 1.34 -13.62 -3.08
CA ALA A 39 2.47 -12.69 -3.17
C ALA A 39 2.67 -11.92 -1.86
N ILE A 40 1.59 -11.34 -1.31
CA ILE A 40 1.63 -10.64 -0.01
C ILE A 40 2.15 -11.57 1.10
N ALA A 41 1.62 -12.79 1.20
CA ALA A 41 2.05 -13.75 2.21
C ALA A 41 3.53 -14.14 2.06
N GLY A 42 4.01 -14.32 0.83
CA GLY A 42 5.42 -14.60 0.55
C GLY A 42 6.34 -13.44 0.95
N ASP A 43 5.94 -12.22 0.64
CA ASP A 43 6.71 -11.01 0.96
C ASP A 43 6.84 -10.76 2.47
N LEU A 44 5.80 -11.08 3.22
CA LEU A 44 5.79 -11.01 4.68
C LEU A 44 6.66 -12.12 5.29
N ALA A 45 6.61 -13.33 4.72
CA ALA A 45 7.48 -14.44 5.14
C ALA A 45 8.97 -14.12 4.94
N ASP A 46 9.31 -13.28 3.94
CA ASP A 46 10.67 -12.77 3.72
C ASP A 46 11.07 -11.61 4.66
N ALA A 47 10.25 -11.34 5.69
CA ALA A 47 10.46 -10.28 6.68
C ALA A 47 10.69 -8.89 6.06
N CYS A 48 9.95 -8.57 4.98
CA CYS A 48 10.01 -7.26 4.37
C CYS A 48 9.70 -6.14 5.39
N LYS A 49 10.44 -5.03 5.33
CA LYS A 49 10.23 -3.87 6.20
C LYS A 49 9.19 -2.91 5.63
N VAL A 50 9.05 -2.91 4.32
CA VAL A 50 8.06 -2.10 3.62
C VAL A 50 7.38 -2.93 2.55
N LEU A 51 6.05 -2.95 2.59
CA LEU A 51 5.16 -3.59 1.61
C LEU A 51 4.45 -2.50 0.81
N LEU A 52 4.67 -2.47 -0.50
CA LEU A 52 4.08 -1.49 -1.40
C LEU A 52 3.00 -2.17 -2.25
N LEU A 53 1.75 -1.73 -2.10
CA LEU A 53 0.58 -2.33 -2.76
C LEU A 53 -0.05 -1.33 -3.73
N ASP A 54 -0.03 -1.62 -5.02
CA ASP A 54 -0.69 -0.76 -6.01
C ASP A 54 -2.10 -1.26 -6.30
N GLU A 55 -3.10 -0.39 -6.11
CA GLU A 55 -4.49 -0.65 -6.49
C GLU A 55 -5.01 -2.02 -6.01
N LEU A 56 -4.75 -2.32 -4.72
CA LEU A 56 -4.98 -3.62 -4.06
C LEU A 56 -6.41 -4.16 -4.27
N THR A 57 -7.38 -3.26 -4.39
CA THR A 57 -8.83 -3.50 -4.29
C THR A 57 -9.58 -3.27 -5.60
N SER A 58 -8.89 -2.80 -6.65
CA SER A 58 -9.54 -2.26 -7.86
C SER A 58 -10.44 -3.27 -8.60
N PHE A 59 -10.19 -4.58 -8.48
CA PHE A 59 -10.97 -5.64 -9.14
C PHE A 59 -11.94 -6.40 -8.23
N LEU A 60 -12.08 -5.97 -6.97
CA LEU A 60 -12.86 -6.69 -5.96
C LEU A 60 -14.22 -6.03 -5.76
N ASP A 61 -15.20 -6.80 -5.29
CA ASP A 61 -16.43 -6.23 -4.74
C ASP A 61 -16.21 -5.68 -3.32
N GLU A 62 -17.14 -4.90 -2.78
CA GLU A 62 -16.96 -4.26 -1.46
C GLU A 62 -16.62 -5.26 -0.34
N ASN A 63 -17.22 -6.46 -0.35
CA ASN A 63 -16.97 -7.45 0.69
C ASN A 63 -15.56 -8.03 0.59
N ASP A 64 -15.12 -8.36 -0.63
CA ASP A 64 -13.80 -8.89 -0.91
C ASP A 64 -12.70 -7.85 -0.65
N GLN A 65 -12.96 -6.57 -0.89
CA GLN A 65 -12.03 -5.48 -0.57
C GLN A 65 -11.74 -5.41 0.92
N VAL A 66 -12.80 -5.37 1.74
CA VAL A 66 -12.68 -5.37 3.19
C VAL A 66 -11.95 -6.64 3.66
N GLY A 67 -12.26 -7.78 3.05
CA GLY A 67 -11.58 -9.05 3.32
C GLY A 67 -10.06 -8.98 3.07
N VAL A 68 -9.64 -8.45 1.92
CA VAL A 68 -8.23 -8.33 1.56
C VAL A 68 -7.50 -7.32 2.45
N ILE A 69 -8.09 -6.15 2.72
CA ILE A 69 -7.50 -5.14 3.61
C ILE A 69 -7.32 -5.71 5.02
N ARG A 70 -8.33 -6.41 5.56
CA ARG A 70 -8.22 -7.09 6.86
C ARG A 70 -7.15 -8.16 6.88
N ALA A 71 -7.00 -8.92 5.80
CA ALA A 71 -5.94 -9.91 5.68
C ALA A 71 -4.56 -9.23 5.74
N VAL A 72 -4.36 -8.13 4.99
CA VAL A 72 -3.13 -7.33 5.04
C VAL A 72 -2.88 -6.81 6.46
N LYS A 73 -3.87 -6.20 7.11
CA LYS A 73 -3.72 -5.71 8.50
C LYS A 73 -3.37 -6.82 9.49
N SER A 74 -4.04 -7.98 9.40
CA SER A 74 -3.77 -9.12 10.29
C SER A 74 -2.35 -9.64 10.12
N CYS A 75 -1.89 -9.67 8.88
CA CYS A 75 -0.53 -10.02 8.52
C CYS A 75 0.52 -9.03 9.06
N LEU A 76 0.26 -7.73 8.95
CA LEU A 76 1.12 -6.67 9.51
C LEU A 76 1.17 -6.73 11.03
N ALA A 77 0.03 -6.96 11.69
CA ALA A 77 -0.02 -7.12 13.15
C ALA A 77 0.83 -8.30 13.64
N SER A 78 1.03 -9.32 12.79
CA SER A 78 1.87 -10.49 13.09
C SER A 78 3.35 -10.26 12.74
N SER A 79 3.68 -9.19 12.01
CA SER A 79 5.03 -8.90 11.49
C SER A 79 5.61 -7.65 12.15
N ILE A 80 6.58 -7.82 13.06
CA ILE A 80 7.16 -6.70 13.80
C ILE A 80 8.04 -5.83 12.90
N GLY A 81 7.65 -4.55 12.79
CA GLY A 81 8.41 -3.53 12.07
C GLY A 81 8.25 -3.60 10.55
N THR A 82 7.13 -4.13 10.07
CA THR A 82 6.71 -4.04 8.67
C THR A 82 5.68 -2.92 8.51
N THR A 83 5.91 -2.03 7.56
CA THR A 83 4.97 -0.96 7.19
C THR A 83 4.36 -1.29 5.84
N ALA A 84 3.03 -1.23 5.71
CA ALA A 84 2.37 -1.27 4.41
C ALA A 84 2.03 0.14 3.94
N LEU A 85 2.22 0.37 2.66
CA LEU A 85 1.78 1.57 1.96
C LEU A 85 1.03 1.12 0.72
N TRP A 86 -0.19 1.60 0.55
CA TRP A 86 -0.99 1.26 -0.63
C TRP A 86 -1.57 2.49 -1.31
N VAL A 87 -1.79 2.36 -2.61
CA VAL A 87 -2.43 3.38 -3.44
C VAL A 87 -3.87 2.97 -3.68
N THR A 88 -4.80 3.89 -3.43
CA THR A 88 -6.22 3.68 -3.68
C THR A 88 -6.90 4.96 -4.15
N CYS A 89 -7.99 4.80 -4.91
CA CYS A 89 -8.93 5.85 -5.27
C CYS A 89 -10.23 5.78 -4.46
N ARG A 90 -10.32 4.84 -3.51
CA ARG A 90 -11.51 4.59 -2.66
C ARG A 90 -11.29 5.22 -1.30
N LEU A 91 -12.16 6.17 -0.94
CA LEU A 91 -12.05 6.89 0.33
C LEU A 91 -12.39 6.00 1.52
N GLU A 92 -13.22 4.97 1.32
CA GLU A 92 -13.65 4.02 2.35
C GLU A 92 -12.45 3.21 2.90
N GLU A 93 -11.39 3.06 2.12
CA GLU A 93 -10.18 2.37 2.57
C GLU A 93 -9.38 3.18 3.60
N LEU A 94 -9.58 4.50 3.64
CA LEU A 94 -8.92 5.38 4.60
C LEU A 94 -9.29 5.03 6.04
N GLU A 95 -10.48 4.46 6.26
CA GLU A 95 -10.92 3.96 7.58
C GLU A 95 -10.00 2.85 8.14
N TYR A 96 -9.21 2.21 7.28
CA TYR A 96 -8.32 1.12 7.66
C TYR A 96 -6.85 1.56 7.76
N ALA A 97 -6.53 2.79 7.36
CA ALA A 97 -5.17 3.31 7.32
C ALA A 97 -4.82 4.07 8.60
N ASP A 98 -3.58 3.94 9.07
CA ASP A 98 -3.05 4.75 10.19
C ASP A 98 -2.79 6.21 9.77
N GLY A 99 -2.86 6.49 8.48
CA GLY A 99 -2.65 7.82 7.90
C GLY A 99 -2.75 7.75 6.38
N ALA A 100 -2.92 8.91 5.76
CA ALA A 100 -3.10 9.02 4.33
C ALA A 100 -2.45 10.28 3.78
N VAL A 101 -1.99 10.17 2.53
CA VAL A 101 -1.42 11.28 1.78
C VAL A 101 -2.24 11.45 0.51
N TYR A 102 -2.86 12.61 0.35
CA TYR A 102 -3.53 12.99 -0.88
C TYR A 102 -2.53 13.63 -1.84
N MET A 103 -2.51 13.12 -3.07
CA MET A 103 -1.63 13.59 -4.13
C MET A 103 -2.44 14.07 -5.34
N GLU A 104 -1.99 15.18 -5.91
CA GLU A 104 -2.55 15.81 -7.11
C GLU A 104 -1.38 16.37 -7.95
N ASP A 105 -1.41 16.16 -9.27
CA ASP A 105 -0.37 16.61 -10.21
C ASP A 105 1.08 16.27 -9.77
N GLY A 106 1.28 15.03 -9.30
CA GLY A 106 2.57 14.57 -8.78
C GLY A 106 3.08 15.30 -7.53
N ARG A 107 2.20 15.99 -6.78
CA ARG A 107 2.53 16.71 -5.54
C ARG A 107 1.66 16.24 -4.39
N VAL A 108 2.22 16.24 -3.17
CA VAL A 108 1.45 16.05 -1.95
C VAL A 108 0.67 17.33 -1.67
N VAL A 109 -0.66 17.22 -1.63
CA VAL A 109 -1.57 18.34 -1.37
C VAL A 109 -2.05 18.33 0.07
N LEU A 110 -2.28 17.14 0.64
CA LEU A 110 -2.74 16.98 2.02
C LEU A 110 -2.13 15.73 2.64
N GLN A 111 -1.85 15.82 3.94
CA GLN A 111 -1.45 14.69 4.78
C GLN A 111 -2.41 14.64 5.97
N ALA A 112 -2.96 13.46 6.22
CA ALA A 112 -3.76 13.14 7.38
C ALA A 112 -3.04 12.04 8.16
N ASP A 113 -2.80 12.27 9.44
CA ASP A 113 -2.29 11.25 10.34
C ASP A 113 -3.45 10.85 11.25
N ASP A 114 -3.73 9.55 11.38
CA ASP A 114 -4.71 9.07 12.37
C ASP A 114 -4.05 9.09 13.75
N ASN A 115 -4.11 10.24 14.42
CA ASN A 115 -3.64 10.43 15.81
C ASN A 115 -4.65 9.91 16.84
N SER A 116 -5.46 8.90 16.49
CA SER A 116 -6.34 8.23 17.44
C SER A 116 -5.50 7.39 18.41
N THR A 117 -5.21 8.00 19.56
CA THR A 117 -4.63 7.37 20.76
C THR A 117 -5.61 6.38 21.38
#